data_AF-A0A8T7GIP5-F1
#
_entry.id   AF-A0A8T7GIP5-F1
#
_cell.length_a   1.000
_cell.length_b   1.000
_cell.length_c   1.000
_cell.angle_alpha   90.00
_cell.angle_beta   90.00
_cell.angle_gamma   90.00
#
_symmetry.space_group_name_H-M   'P 1'
#
loop_
_entity.id
_entity.type
_entity.pdbx_description
1 polymer ?
#
loop_
_entity_poly.entity_id
_entity_poly.type
_entity_poly.pdbx_seq_one_letter_code
_entity_poly.pdbx_strand_id
1 'polypeptide(L)'
;MSTEKSAIWFSHVEDRYVADLEVGKKKFYWTGSLQTWDWSNCTVSAVKAASKLRIVIRSEKSIQSEYRKKQVVLRYMLGFDTDYLSIKPPAEEQYREPISNRDQQYGPPKTRWVVHLDSMHDIWQWKDGSDISQSEIYRAYLSLLRIIKEPPANSDKNLFNVYPNDDNEIGRKIVPVVYQPAIDSWKNFLREVHCKVVEHDDKGRPKKIEVSLMFNNEQLRQHAIANRIYEWFRGLFYGRTIDIESFFIQCKDEPELFDFPDIYSGDYGIQSDTIHIPRYGVRIKYYVGNGRHPIIFINTSNHAMAEHDTNHRLWKWEYIAWQQDGPVDFGEESRSEIDNRFRPKLRFW
;
A
#
# COMPACT_ATOMS: atom_id res chain seq x y z
N MET A 1 18.72 -13.41 -0.60
CA MET A 1 19.56 -12.44 0.15
C MET A 1 19.03 -12.40 1.57
N SER A 2 19.90 -12.48 2.57
CA SER A 2 19.54 -12.23 3.96
C SER A 2 19.08 -10.77 4.07
N THR A 3 17.78 -10.52 4.17
CA THR A 3 17.25 -9.20 4.52
C THR A 3 17.54 -9.00 6.00
N GLU A 4 18.69 -8.38 6.28
CA GLU A 4 19.03 -7.94 7.62
C GLU A 4 17.89 -7.04 8.10
N LYS A 5 17.25 -7.40 9.22
CA LYS A 5 16.14 -6.62 9.75
C LYS A 5 16.67 -5.27 10.20
N SER A 6 16.02 -4.19 9.78
CA SER A 6 16.37 -2.86 10.27
C SER A 6 16.12 -2.79 11.78
N ALA A 7 17.06 -2.16 12.48
CA ALA A 7 16.93 -1.88 13.91
C ALA A 7 15.97 -0.72 14.21
N ILE A 8 15.51 0.02 13.20
CA ILE A 8 14.61 1.15 13.36
C ILE A 8 13.20 0.68 13.67
N TRP A 9 12.61 1.33 14.66
CA TRP A 9 11.21 1.30 15.02
C TRP A 9 10.54 2.63 14.68
N PHE A 10 9.23 2.58 14.50
CA PHE A 10 8.39 3.74 14.28
C PHE A 10 7.19 3.71 15.22
N SER A 11 7.00 4.79 15.98
CA SER A 11 5.81 5.01 16.79
C SER A 11 4.97 6.10 16.16
N HIS A 12 3.66 5.91 16.13
CA HIS A 12 2.74 6.99 15.80
C HIS A 12 1.51 6.98 16.70
N VAL A 13 1.02 8.17 17.03
CA VAL A 13 -0.23 8.37 17.76
C VAL A 13 -1.35 8.51 16.75
N GLU A 14 -2.39 7.69 16.89
CA GLU A 14 -3.53 7.69 15.96
C GLU A 14 -4.83 7.39 16.71
N ASP A 15 -5.95 7.85 16.16
CA ASP A 15 -7.26 7.43 16.62
C ASP A 15 -7.35 5.91 16.50
N ARG A 16 -7.68 5.25 17.59
CA ARG A 16 -8.00 3.83 17.57
C ARG A 16 -9.22 3.64 16.67
N TYR A 17 -9.16 2.68 15.77
CA TYR A 17 -10.30 2.24 14.98
C TYR A 17 -10.75 0.84 15.38
N VAL A 18 -12.02 0.54 15.08
CA VAL A 18 -12.58 -0.81 15.13
C VAL A 18 -12.81 -1.25 13.69
N ALA A 19 -12.23 -2.39 13.33
CA ALA A 19 -12.44 -3.03 12.05
C ALA A 19 -12.74 -4.52 12.27
N ASP A 20 -14.01 -4.89 12.35
CA ASP A 20 -14.44 -6.27 12.61
C ASP A 20 -15.40 -6.78 11.53
N LEU A 21 -15.52 -8.10 11.44
CA LEU A 21 -16.54 -8.80 10.66
C LEU A 21 -17.65 -9.23 11.62
N GLU A 22 -18.74 -8.47 11.70
CA GLU A 22 -19.87 -8.79 12.58
C GLU A 22 -21.06 -9.26 11.74
N VAL A 23 -21.48 -10.52 11.92
CA VAL A 23 -22.60 -11.15 11.18
C VAL A 23 -22.47 -10.95 9.65
N GLY A 24 -21.26 -11.13 9.11
CA GLY A 24 -20.97 -10.98 7.67
C GLY A 24 -20.93 -9.54 7.15
N LYS A 25 -21.02 -8.53 8.03
CA LYS A 25 -20.82 -7.13 7.67
C LYS A 25 -19.45 -6.67 8.14
N LYS A 26 -18.64 -6.13 7.23
CA LYS A 26 -17.43 -5.38 7.61
C LYS A 26 -17.89 -4.11 8.34
N LYS A 27 -17.36 -3.82 9.52
CA LYS A 27 -17.55 -2.54 10.22
C LYS A 27 -16.24 -1.78 10.20
N PHE A 28 -16.29 -0.47 10.00
CA PHE A 28 -15.16 0.44 10.19
C PHE A 28 -15.64 1.73 10.85
N TYR A 29 -15.06 2.07 12.00
CA TYR A 29 -15.24 3.39 12.58
C TYR A 29 -14.08 3.75 13.48
N TRP A 30 -13.79 5.04 13.55
CA TRP A 30 -12.86 5.62 14.51
C TRP A 30 -13.55 5.72 15.86
N THR A 31 -12.85 5.36 16.92
CA THR A 31 -13.37 5.41 18.29
C THR A 31 -13.27 6.81 18.90
N GLY A 32 -12.47 7.71 18.31
CA GLY A 32 -12.12 9.02 18.86
C GLY A 32 -11.17 8.95 20.07
N SER A 33 -10.68 7.77 20.43
CA SER A 33 -9.66 7.59 21.47
C SER A 33 -8.29 7.45 20.82
N LEU A 34 -7.33 8.28 21.24
CA LEU A 34 -5.96 8.22 20.72
C LEU A 34 -5.19 7.06 21.35
N GLN A 35 -4.31 6.46 20.55
CA GLN A 35 -3.41 5.40 20.98
C GLN A 35 -2.08 5.49 20.23
N THR A 36 -0.98 5.15 20.90
CA THR A 36 0.32 4.93 20.26
C THR A 36 0.41 3.54 19.64
N TRP A 37 0.91 3.48 18.42
CA TRP A 37 1.16 2.26 17.65
C TRP A 37 2.63 2.16 17.29
N ASP A 38 3.26 1.06 17.71
CA ASP A 38 4.67 0.81 17.50
C ASP A 38 4.91 -0.26 16.43
N TRP A 39 5.82 0.02 15.51
CA TRP A 39 6.18 -0.84 14.39
C TRP A 39 7.67 -1.07 14.38
N SER A 40 8.09 -2.33 14.28
CA SER A 40 9.51 -2.71 14.17
C SER A 40 9.91 -2.93 12.71
N ASN A 41 11.23 -3.07 12.46
CA ASN A 41 11.76 -3.38 11.13
C ASN A 41 11.35 -2.32 10.10
N CYS A 42 11.52 -1.06 10.47
CA CYS A 42 11.08 0.07 9.68
C CYS A 42 12.22 0.68 8.87
N THR A 43 11.89 1.24 7.71
CA THR A 43 12.80 2.10 6.95
C THR A 43 12.16 3.47 6.79
N VAL A 44 13.00 4.50 6.72
CA VAL A 44 12.57 5.90 6.67
C VAL A 44 13.09 6.53 5.40
N SER A 45 12.19 7.13 4.63
CA SER A 45 12.50 7.92 3.45
C SER A 45 11.72 9.23 3.50
N ALA A 46 12.18 10.26 2.81
CA ALA A 46 11.48 11.54 2.79
C ALA A 46 11.69 12.28 1.47
N VAL A 47 10.75 13.16 1.15
CA VAL A 47 10.87 14.13 0.05
C VAL A 47 10.40 15.49 0.54
N LYS A 48 11.15 16.52 0.15
CA LYS A 48 10.84 17.91 0.46
C LYS A 48 9.75 18.42 -0.48
N ALA A 49 8.62 18.86 0.10
CA ALA A 49 7.45 19.37 -0.62
C ALA A 49 7.14 20.80 -0.15
N ALA A 50 7.59 21.80 -0.92
CA ALA A 50 7.46 23.22 -0.59
C ALA A 50 7.94 23.54 0.85
N SER A 51 7.02 23.81 1.78
CA SER A 51 7.31 24.12 3.19
C SER A 51 7.28 22.91 4.13
N LYS A 52 6.88 21.73 3.64
CA LYS A 52 6.75 20.50 4.42
C LYS A 52 7.75 19.45 3.98
N LEU A 53 8.03 18.50 4.87
CA LEU A 53 8.72 17.27 4.57
C LEU A 53 7.71 16.13 4.57
N ARG A 54 7.54 15.46 3.43
CA ARG A 54 6.75 14.24 3.37
C ARG A 54 7.65 13.08 3.76
N ILE A 55 7.31 12.41 4.87
CA ILE A 55 8.00 11.23 5.36
C ILE A 55 7.21 10.00 4.93
N VAL A 56 7.93 8.98 4.45
CA VAL A 56 7.38 7.67 4.12
C VAL A 56 8.11 6.62 4.94
N ILE A 57 7.36 5.96 5.82
CA ILE A 57 7.81 4.82 6.62
C ILE A 57 7.38 3.55 5.91
N ARG A 58 8.30 2.60 5.78
CA ARG A 58 7.97 1.23 5.36
C ARG A 58 8.32 0.23 6.42
N SER A 59 7.54 -0.84 6.55
CA SER A 59 7.84 -1.98 7.40
C SER A 59 7.66 -3.27 6.60
N GLU A 60 8.44 -4.29 6.92
CA GLU A 60 8.38 -5.58 6.23
C GLU A 60 8.20 -6.72 7.24
N LYS A 61 7.36 -7.69 6.87
CA LYS A 61 7.10 -8.88 7.68
C LYS A 61 7.02 -10.12 6.81
N SER A 62 7.88 -11.09 7.10
CA SER A 62 7.79 -12.41 6.47
C SER A 62 6.67 -13.23 7.11
N ILE A 63 5.81 -13.81 6.27
CA ILE A 63 4.72 -14.69 6.70
C ILE A 63 4.69 -15.96 5.84
N GLN A 64 4.10 -17.03 6.35
CA GLN A 64 3.73 -18.17 5.53
C GLN A 64 2.42 -17.86 4.81
N SER A 65 2.45 -17.80 3.47
CA SER A 65 1.25 -17.55 2.68
C SER A 65 0.52 -18.85 2.37
N GLU A 66 -0.74 -18.95 2.80
CA GLU A 66 -1.62 -20.07 2.43
C GLU A 66 -1.92 -20.07 0.92
N TYR A 67 -2.08 -18.89 0.33
CA TYR A 67 -2.36 -18.74 -1.11
C TYR A 67 -1.16 -19.18 -1.97
N ARG A 68 0.03 -18.65 -1.66
CA ARG A 68 1.25 -18.92 -2.43
C ARG A 68 1.93 -20.24 -2.03
N LYS A 69 1.49 -20.86 -0.93
CA LYS A 69 2.06 -22.07 -0.32
C LYS A 69 3.56 -21.98 -0.05
N LYS A 70 4.05 -20.78 0.25
CA LYS A 70 5.46 -20.47 0.53
C LYS A 70 5.57 -19.29 1.48
N GLN A 71 6.78 -19.07 2.00
CA GLN A 71 7.10 -17.85 2.72
C GLN A 71 7.09 -16.66 1.75
N VAL A 72 6.43 -15.57 2.15
CA VAL A 72 6.37 -14.30 1.41
C VAL A 72 6.67 -13.13 2.33
N VAL A 73 7.05 -12.00 1.75
CA VAL A 73 7.29 -10.74 2.45
C VAL A 73 6.09 -9.82 2.23
N LEU A 74 5.38 -9.50 3.32
CA LEU A 74 4.42 -8.41 3.32
C LEU A 74 5.15 -7.09 3.53
N ARG A 75 4.84 -6.11 2.69
CA ARG A 75 5.37 -4.75 2.78
C ARG A 75 4.24 -3.82 3.18
N TYR A 76 4.56 -2.91 4.10
CA TYR A 76 3.65 -1.92 4.62
C TYR A 76 4.23 -0.53 4.35
N MET A 77 3.37 0.43 4.04
CA MET A 77 3.75 1.83 3.84
C MET A 77 2.80 2.78 4.58
N LEU A 78 3.36 3.78 5.26
CA LEU A 78 2.64 4.91 5.83
C LEU A 78 3.36 6.20 5.42
N GLY A 79 2.61 7.15 4.87
CA GLY A 79 3.13 8.46 4.48
C GLY A 79 2.42 9.57 5.24
N PHE A 80 3.18 10.56 5.73
CA PHE A 80 2.65 11.73 6.42
C PHE A 80 3.52 12.97 6.15
N ASP A 81 2.93 14.15 6.33
CA ASP A 81 3.62 15.43 6.15
C ASP A 81 3.97 16.04 7.52
N THR A 82 5.22 16.45 7.70
CA THR A 82 5.71 17.15 8.90
C THR A 82 6.40 18.45 8.54
N ASP A 83 6.46 19.40 9.48
CA ASP A 83 7.28 20.58 9.33
C ASP A 83 8.77 20.24 9.54
N TYR A 84 9.66 20.81 8.74
CA TYR A 84 11.11 20.51 8.90
C TYR A 84 11.68 21.01 10.25
N LEU A 85 11.03 22.00 10.86
CA LEU A 85 11.41 22.56 12.16
C LEU A 85 10.99 21.69 13.35
N SER A 86 10.05 20.77 13.17
CA SER A 86 9.60 19.89 14.26
C SER A 86 10.55 18.72 14.49
N ILE A 87 11.41 18.39 13.52
CA ILE A 87 12.35 17.28 13.62
C ILE A 87 13.47 17.63 14.60
N LYS A 88 13.53 16.91 15.72
CA LYS A 88 14.53 17.14 16.77
C LYS A 88 15.76 16.25 16.58
N PRO A 89 16.94 16.68 17.07
CA PRO A 89 18.10 15.80 17.16
C PRO A 89 17.80 14.54 17.97
N PRO A 90 18.49 13.43 17.71
CA PRO A 90 18.34 12.21 18.48
C PRO A 90 18.57 12.44 19.98
N ALA A 91 17.72 11.86 20.82
CA ALA A 91 17.79 11.93 22.28
C ALA A 91 17.67 10.54 22.92
N GLU A 92 18.10 10.41 24.17
CA GLU A 92 17.90 9.19 24.95
C GLU A 92 16.62 9.29 25.78
N GLU A 93 15.80 8.24 25.73
CA GLU A 93 14.56 8.14 26.49
C GLU A 93 14.39 6.75 27.11
N GLN A 94 13.71 6.69 28.26
CA GLN A 94 13.18 5.43 28.78
C GLN A 94 11.87 5.12 28.08
N TYR A 95 11.77 3.93 27.50
CA TYR A 95 10.58 3.48 26.80
C TYR A 95 10.27 2.02 27.11
N ARG A 96 9.00 1.65 27.05
CA ARG A 96 8.59 0.27 27.31
C ARG A 96 8.35 -0.44 25.99
N GLU A 97 8.96 -1.61 25.83
CA GLU A 97 8.82 -2.39 24.61
C GLU A 97 7.37 -2.83 24.38
N PRO A 98 6.79 -2.57 23.20
CA PRO A 98 5.42 -2.98 22.87
C PRO A 98 5.36 -4.50 22.67
N ILE A 99 4.67 -5.21 23.57
CA ILE A 99 4.40 -6.65 23.42
C ILE A 99 3.17 -6.86 22.52
N SER A 100 2.12 -6.07 22.75
CA SER A 100 0.91 -6.02 21.92
C SER A 100 0.44 -4.58 21.80
N ASN A 101 0.40 -4.05 20.57
CA ASN A 101 -0.22 -2.75 20.31
C ASN A 101 -1.70 -2.77 20.69
N ARG A 102 -2.47 -3.75 20.21
CA ARG A 102 -3.94 -3.80 20.39
C ARG A 102 -4.34 -3.82 21.86
N ASP A 103 -3.60 -4.54 22.69
CA ASP A 103 -3.93 -4.77 24.09
C ASP A 103 -3.14 -3.88 25.05
N GLN A 104 -2.33 -2.95 24.52
CA GLN A 104 -1.47 -2.03 25.28
C GLN A 104 -0.61 -2.76 26.32
N GLN A 105 -0.07 -3.91 25.93
CA GLN A 105 0.82 -4.69 26.78
C GLN A 105 2.25 -4.27 26.52
N TYR A 106 2.95 -3.91 27.60
CA TYR A 106 4.30 -3.39 27.52
C TYR A 106 5.27 -4.17 28.40
N GLY A 107 6.47 -4.38 27.88
CA GLY A 107 7.59 -4.96 28.57
C GLY A 107 8.22 -4.02 29.60
N PRO A 108 9.36 -4.42 30.19
CA PRO A 108 10.13 -3.57 31.08
C PRO A 108 10.66 -2.32 30.35
N PRO A 109 10.86 -1.21 31.07
CA PRO A 109 11.49 -0.02 30.50
C PRO A 109 12.93 -0.31 30.10
N LYS A 110 13.32 0.21 28.92
CA LYS A 110 14.67 0.14 28.35
C LYS A 110 15.00 1.51 27.76
N THR A 111 16.30 1.81 27.66
CA THR A 111 16.75 3.04 27.00
C THR A 111 16.69 2.89 25.48
N ARG A 112 16.08 3.85 24.78
CA ARG A 112 16.11 3.99 23.33
C ARG A 112 16.75 5.31 22.92
N TRP A 113 17.32 5.34 21.72
CA TRP A 113 17.56 6.59 20.99
C TRP A 113 16.33 6.91 20.15
N VAL A 114 15.83 8.13 20.24
CA VAL A 114 14.62 8.58 19.55
C VAL A 114 14.88 9.87 18.77
N VAL A 115 14.26 9.98 17.61
CA VAL A 115 14.13 11.21 16.84
C VAL A 115 12.64 11.51 16.75
N HIS A 116 12.23 12.58 17.42
CA HIS A 116 10.88 13.11 17.29
C HIS A 116 10.75 13.81 15.95
N LEU A 117 9.82 13.33 15.11
CA LEU A 117 9.56 13.91 13.80
C LEU A 117 8.55 15.06 13.93
N ASP A 118 7.52 14.87 14.75
CA ASP A 118 6.56 15.89 15.19
C ASP A 118 5.92 15.49 16.54
N SER A 119 4.74 16.01 16.87
CA SER A 119 4.04 15.68 18.13
C SER A 119 3.34 14.32 18.13
N MET A 120 3.23 13.67 16.97
CA MET A 120 2.48 12.44 16.74
C MET A 120 3.37 11.29 16.26
N HIS A 121 4.58 11.56 15.80
CA HIS A 121 5.43 10.58 15.12
C HIS A 121 6.86 10.58 15.66
N ASP A 122 7.35 9.38 15.99
CA ASP A 122 8.71 9.11 16.41
C ASP A 122 9.32 7.99 15.57
N ILE A 123 10.61 8.11 15.26
CA ILE A 123 11.44 6.96 14.86
C ILE A 123 12.49 6.72 15.94
N TRP A 124 12.81 5.47 16.23
CA TRP A 124 13.70 5.14 17.33
C TRP A 124 14.41 3.80 17.15
N GLN A 125 15.43 3.55 17.97
CA GLN A 125 16.18 2.30 18.03
C GLN A 125 16.58 2.03 19.48
N TRP A 126 16.59 0.77 19.92
CA TRP A 126 17.09 0.43 21.25
C TRP A 126 18.58 0.77 21.38
N LYS A 127 18.97 1.34 22.52
CA LYS A 127 20.38 1.59 22.84
C LYS A 127 21.06 0.27 23.16
N ASP A 128 22.12 -0.05 22.42
CA ASP A 128 22.87 -1.32 22.53
C ASP A 128 24.26 -1.17 23.17
N GLY A 129 24.57 0.03 23.68
CA GLY A 129 25.86 0.36 24.30
C GLY A 129 26.91 0.90 23.33
N SER A 130 26.62 0.94 22.03
CA SER A 130 27.47 1.62 21.03
C SER A 130 27.30 3.14 21.06
N ASP A 131 28.19 3.85 20.37
CA ASP A 131 28.03 5.29 20.15
C ASP A 131 26.88 5.54 19.16
N ILE A 132 26.06 6.56 19.42
CA ILE A 132 24.89 6.86 18.59
C ILE A 132 25.26 7.08 17.12
N SER A 133 26.47 7.57 16.81
CA SER A 133 26.93 7.77 15.44
C SER A 133 26.98 6.49 14.59
N GLN A 134 27.04 5.32 15.23
CA GLN A 134 27.06 4.02 14.57
C GLN A 134 25.65 3.45 14.34
N SER A 135 24.63 4.01 15.02
CA SER A 135 23.25 3.54 14.96
C SER A 135 22.57 3.80 13.62
N GLU A 136 21.56 2.99 13.27
CA GLU A 136 20.74 3.22 12.07
C GLU A 136 19.89 4.49 12.22
N ILE A 137 19.42 4.77 13.45
CA ILE A 137 18.59 5.95 13.73
C ILE A 137 19.35 7.26 13.49
N TYR A 138 20.65 7.32 13.83
CA TYR A 138 21.47 8.49 13.54
C TYR A 138 21.69 8.69 12.04
N ARG A 139 21.92 7.60 11.29
CA ARG A 139 22.02 7.66 9.82
C ARG A 139 20.71 8.13 9.19
N ALA A 140 19.57 7.65 9.69
CA ALA A 140 18.25 8.10 9.24
C ALA A 140 18.06 9.60 9.49
N TYR A 141 18.40 10.08 10.71
CA TYR A 141 18.38 11.51 11.04
C TYR A 141 19.24 12.35 10.09
N LEU A 142 20.49 11.95 9.84
CA LEU A 142 21.37 12.67 8.91
C LEU A 142 20.82 12.69 7.48
N SER A 143 20.21 11.61 7.01
CA SER A 143 19.54 11.56 5.71
C SER A 143 18.37 12.56 5.64
N LEU A 144 17.54 12.64 6.69
CA LEU A 144 16.45 13.62 6.77
C LEU A 144 17.00 15.06 6.73
N LEU A 145 18.03 15.37 7.52
CA LEU A 145 18.67 16.68 7.51
C LEU A 145 19.26 17.05 6.16
N ARG A 146 19.83 16.09 5.44
CA ARG A 146 20.36 16.31 4.09
C ARG A 146 19.24 16.74 3.14
N ILE A 147 18.13 16.01 3.14
CA ILE A 147 16.95 16.33 2.30
C ILE A 147 16.37 17.71 2.65
N ILE A 148 16.34 18.07 3.94
CA ILE A 148 15.86 19.40 4.37
C ILE A 148 16.74 20.52 3.81
N LYS A 149 18.07 20.32 3.76
CA LYS A 149 19.02 21.31 3.25
C LYS A 149 19.01 21.44 1.73
N GLU A 150 18.67 20.37 1.02
CA GLU A 150 18.58 20.37 -0.44
C GLU A 150 17.40 21.25 -0.93
N PRO A 151 17.51 21.85 -2.13
CA PRO A 151 16.36 22.51 -2.74
C PRO A 151 15.23 21.49 -2.96
N PRO A 152 13.94 21.90 -2.90
CA PRO A 152 12.84 21.01 -3.21
C PRO A 152 13.08 20.35 -4.57
N ALA A 153 12.97 19.02 -4.64
CA ALA A 153 13.11 18.33 -5.90
C ALA A 153 12.02 18.84 -6.86
N ASN A 154 12.40 19.19 -8.09
CA ASN A 154 11.46 19.64 -9.13
C ASN A 154 10.53 18.52 -9.65
N SER A 155 10.55 17.32 -9.06
CA SER A 155 9.69 16.23 -9.50
C SER A 155 9.07 15.44 -8.35
N ASP A 156 7.73 15.47 -8.29
CA ASP A 156 6.89 14.58 -7.49
C ASP A 156 7.13 13.09 -7.82
N LYS A 157 7.84 12.80 -8.92
CA LYS A 157 8.10 11.46 -9.46
C LYS A 157 8.92 10.56 -8.55
N ASN A 158 9.63 11.09 -7.54
CA ASN A 158 10.54 10.31 -6.70
C ASN A 158 10.04 10.03 -5.27
N LEU A 159 8.81 10.45 -4.92
CA LEU A 159 8.29 10.32 -3.56
C LEU A 159 8.31 8.89 -3.00
N PHE A 160 8.11 7.90 -3.88
CA PHE A 160 8.05 6.50 -3.52
C PHE A 160 9.17 5.66 -4.15
N ASN A 161 10.25 6.30 -4.64
CA ASN A 161 11.33 5.63 -5.35
C ASN A 161 12.25 4.88 -4.37
N VAL A 162 11.70 3.85 -3.72
CA VAL A 162 12.47 2.77 -3.10
C VAL A 162 12.78 1.81 -4.21
N TYR A 163 14.06 1.64 -4.57
CA TYR A 163 14.52 0.70 -5.60
C TYR A 163 13.89 -0.68 -5.37
N PRO A 164 12.80 -1.02 -6.06
CA PRO A 164 12.44 -2.42 -6.12
C PRO A 164 13.44 -3.03 -7.10
N ASN A 165 13.96 -4.22 -6.84
CA ASN A 165 14.84 -4.90 -7.79
C ASN A 165 14.01 -5.27 -9.06
N ASP A 166 13.81 -4.29 -9.94
CA ASP A 166 13.01 -4.34 -11.16
C ASP A 166 13.82 -4.82 -12.36
N ASP A 167 15.10 -5.17 -12.15
CA ASP A 167 16.00 -5.73 -13.16
C ASP A 167 15.60 -7.13 -13.66
N ASN A 168 14.47 -7.68 -13.23
CA ASN A 168 13.92 -8.96 -13.66
C ASN A 168 12.96 -8.81 -14.86
N GLU A 169 12.53 -9.93 -15.45
CA GLU A 169 11.68 -9.93 -16.65
C GLU A 169 10.37 -9.14 -16.44
N ILE A 170 9.74 -9.27 -15.28
CA ILE A 170 8.48 -8.59 -14.96
C ILE A 170 8.73 -7.10 -14.68
N GLY A 171 9.78 -6.76 -13.93
CA GLY A 171 10.13 -5.38 -13.60
C GLY A 171 10.59 -4.54 -14.81
N ARG A 172 10.97 -5.18 -15.92
CA ARG A 172 11.23 -4.49 -17.19
C ARG A 172 9.94 -4.09 -17.93
N LYS A 173 8.78 -4.62 -17.53
CA LYS A 173 7.46 -4.26 -18.08
C LYS A 173 6.88 -3.06 -17.31
N ILE A 174 5.82 -2.45 -17.84
CA ILE A 174 5.05 -1.43 -17.12
C ILE A 174 4.03 -2.17 -16.25
N VAL A 175 4.28 -2.20 -14.95
CA VAL A 175 3.45 -2.88 -13.95
C VAL A 175 3.18 -1.92 -12.81
N PRO A 176 1.92 -1.71 -12.37
CA PRO A 176 1.64 -0.77 -11.30
C PRO A 176 2.08 -1.31 -9.93
N VAL A 177 2.42 -0.40 -9.02
CA VAL A 177 2.48 -0.68 -7.59
C VAL A 177 1.12 -0.34 -6.99
N VAL A 178 0.52 -1.29 -6.29
CA VAL A 178 -0.81 -1.12 -5.70
C VAL A 178 -0.67 -0.89 -4.20
N TYR A 179 -1.20 0.22 -3.70
CA TYR A 179 -1.36 0.47 -2.27
C TYR A 179 -2.81 0.26 -1.86
N GLN A 180 -3.02 -0.48 -0.78
CA GLN A 180 -4.35 -0.76 -0.23
C GLN A 180 -4.35 -0.60 1.29
N PRO A 181 -5.35 0.07 1.92
CA PRO A 181 -5.48 0.12 3.37
C PRO A 181 -5.37 -1.26 4.02
N ALA A 182 -4.42 -1.39 4.95
CA ALA A 182 -4.06 -2.64 5.61
C ALA A 182 -5.05 -2.96 6.73
N ILE A 183 -6.23 -3.43 6.35
CA ILE A 183 -7.28 -3.86 7.29
C ILE A 183 -7.46 -5.37 7.18
N ASP A 184 -6.62 -6.09 7.91
CA ASP A 184 -6.51 -7.56 7.85
C ASP A 184 -7.85 -8.28 8.08
N SER A 185 -8.67 -7.76 9.00
CA SER A 185 -9.91 -8.40 9.44
C SER A 185 -10.93 -8.61 8.32
N TRP A 186 -10.87 -7.82 7.26
CA TRP A 186 -11.81 -7.94 6.12
C TRP A 186 -11.38 -8.96 5.07
N LYS A 187 -10.19 -9.54 5.21
CA LYS A 187 -9.65 -10.59 4.33
C LYS A 187 -9.65 -10.22 2.85
N ASN A 188 -9.56 -8.91 2.56
CA ASN A 188 -9.75 -8.36 1.22
C ASN A 188 -8.44 -8.20 0.46
N PHE A 189 -7.63 -9.26 0.43
CA PHE A 189 -6.27 -9.20 -0.08
C PHE A 189 -6.23 -9.28 -1.60
N LEU A 190 -5.40 -8.45 -2.23
CA LEU A 190 -4.96 -8.62 -3.61
C LEU A 190 -4.16 -9.93 -3.76
N ARG A 191 -4.45 -10.69 -4.82
CA ARG A 191 -3.84 -12.00 -5.09
C ARG A 191 -3.06 -12.02 -6.38
N GLU A 192 -3.62 -11.46 -7.45
CA GLU A 192 -2.99 -11.43 -8.76
C GLU A 192 -3.07 -10.02 -9.35
N VAL A 193 -2.01 -9.62 -10.05
CA VAL A 193 -1.94 -8.41 -10.87
C VAL A 193 -1.66 -8.86 -12.30
N HIS A 194 -2.62 -8.65 -13.19
CA HIS A 194 -2.48 -8.95 -14.60
C HIS A 194 -2.28 -7.66 -15.40
N CYS A 195 -1.32 -7.65 -16.30
CA CYS A 195 -1.07 -6.53 -17.21
C CYS A 195 -1.08 -7.04 -18.66
N LYS A 196 -2.06 -6.61 -19.44
CA LYS A 196 -2.18 -6.93 -20.88
C LYS A 196 -1.98 -5.68 -21.71
N VAL A 197 -1.00 -5.67 -22.61
CA VAL A 197 -0.92 -4.62 -23.63
C VAL A 197 -2.05 -4.84 -24.62
N VAL A 198 -2.95 -3.87 -24.74
CA VAL A 198 -4.14 -3.95 -25.61
C VAL A 198 -4.00 -3.06 -26.85
N GLU A 199 -3.09 -2.09 -26.83
CA GLU A 199 -2.79 -1.24 -27.97
C GLU A 199 -1.29 -0.91 -28.00
N HIS A 200 -0.71 -0.90 -29.20
CA HIS A 200 0.67 -0.49 -29.46
C HIS A 200 0.71 0.79 -30.30
N ASP A 201 1.76 1.59 -30.16
CA ASP A 201 2.06 2.70 -31.07
C ASP A 201 2.71 2.21 -32.39
N ASP A 202 2.93 3.13 -33.33
CA ASP A 202 3.54 2.83 -34.64
C ASP A 202 4.96 2.25 -34.55
N LYS A 203 5.62 2.37 -33.39
CA LYS A 203 6.96 1.83 -33.11
C LYS A 203 6.90 0.51 -32.34
N GLY A 204 5.71 -0.07 -32.16
CA GLY A 204 5.48 -1.30 -31.42
C GLY A 204 5.56 -1.16 -29.90
N ARG A 205 5.63 0.07 -29.35
CA ARG A 205 5.67 0.30 -27.90
C ARG A 205 4.26 0.26 -27.31
N PRO A 206 4.08 -0.13 -26.04
CA PRO A 206 2.76 -0.10 -25.40
C PRO A 206 2.17 1.31 -25.45
N LYS A 207 0.96 1.43 -25.96
CA LYS A 207 0.16 2.67 -25.96
C LYS A 207 -0.97 2.59 -24.94
N LYS A 208 -1.57 1.41 -24.77
CA LYS A 208 -2.60 1.17 -23.76
C LYS A 208 -2.42 -0.20 -23.12
N ILE A 209 -2.45 -0.23 -21.80
CA ILE A 209 -2.31 -1.45 -21.00
C ILE A 209 -3.56 -1.61 -20.16
N GLU A 210 -4.23 -2.75 -20.29
CA GLU A 210 -5.29 -3.18 -19.37
C GLU A 210 -4.64 -3.80 -18.15
N VAL A 211 -5.00 -3.29 -16.97
CA VAL A 211 -4.61 -3.86 -15.69
C VAL A 211 -5.85 -4.50 -15.07
N SER A 212 -5.73 -5.77 -14.67
CA SER A 212 -6.76 -6.47 -13.91
C SER A 212 -6.21 -6.94 -12.57
N LEU A 213 -6.87 -6.55 -11.49
CA LEU A 213 -6.54 -6.87 -10.11
C LEU A 213 -7.51 -7.93 -9.59
N MET A 214 -7.00 -9.06 -9.11
CA MET A 214 -7.83 -10.15 -8.58
C MET A 214 -7.73 -10.22 -7.05
N PHE A 215 -8.88 -10.15 -6.38
CA PHE A 215 -8.98 -10.15 -4.92
C PHE A 215 -9.59 -11.45 -4.38
N ASN A 216 -9.19 -11.82 -3.17
CA ASN A 216 -9.65 -13.06 -2.53
C ASN A 216 -11.17 -13.07 -2.24
N ASN A 217 -11.78 -11.93 -1.90
CA ASN A 217 -13.19 -11.88 -1.49
C ASN A 217 -13.77 -10.45 -1.39
N GLU A 218 -14.89 -10.16 -2.04
CA GLU A 218 -15.63 -8.91 -1.84
C GLU A 218 -16.93 -9.17 -1.06
N GLN A 219 -16.86 -9.02 0.27
CA GLN A 219 -18.06 -8.87 1.11
C GLN A 219 -18.45 -7.40 1.20
N LEU A 220 -19.60 -7.03 0.64
CA LEU A 220 -20.18 -5.68 0.74
C LEU A 220 -20.73 -5.43 2.17
N ARG A 221 -20.65 -4.20 2.67
CA ARG A 221 -21.05 -3.83 4.05
C ARG A 221 -22.55 -3.61 4.26
N GLN A 222 -23.22 -2.96 3.31
CA GLN A 222 -24.54 -2.38 3.60
C GLN A 222 -25.73 -3.31 3.31
N HIS A 223 -25.55 -4.39 2.55
CA HIS A 223 -26.67 -5.29 2.20
C HIS A 223 -26.32 -6.78 2.40
N ALA A 224 -26.51 -7.28 3.62
CA ALA A 224 -26.34 -8.70 3.95
C ALA A 224 -27.27 -9.64 3.14
N ILE A 225 -28.43 -9.13 2.68
CA ILE A 225 -29.37 -9.88 1.83
C ILE A 225 -28.97 -9.83 0.35
N ALA A 226 -28.40 -8.72 -0.11
CA ALA A 226 -27.90 -8.59 -1.48
C ALA A 226 -26.58 -9.35 -1.70
N ASN A 227 -25.71 -9.48 -0.68
CA ASN A 227 -24.51 -10.34 -0.77
C ASN A 227 -24.86 -11.78 -1.11
N ARG A 228 -25.90 -12.37 -0.50
CA ARG A 228 -26.31 -13.75 -0.82
C ARG A 228 -26.82 -13.90 -2.25
N ILE A 229 -27.54 -12.91 -2.78
CA ILE A 229 -28.04 -12.93 -4.15
C ILE A 229 -26.91 -12.61 -5.14
N TYR A 230 -26.00 -11.71 -4.81
CA TYR A 230 -24.88 -11.26 -5.65
C TYR A 230 -23.72 -12.28 -5.68
N GLU A 231 -23.38 -12.91 -4.56
CA GLU A 231 -22.47 -14.07 -4.50
C GLU A 231 -23.08 -15.28 -5.22
N TRP A 232 -24.40 -15.51 -5.07
CA TRP A 232 -25.11 -16.54 -5.83
C TRP A 232 -25.14 -16.22 -7.32
N PHE A 233 -25.38 -14.97 -7.72
CA PHE A 233 -25.35 -14.50 -9.12
C PHE A 233 -23.94 -14.64 -9.71
N ARG A 234 -22.89 -14.22 -9.00
CA ARG A 234 -21.49 -14.42 -9.44
C ARG A 234 -21.11 -15.89 -9.55
N GLY A 235 -21.53 -16.72 -8.59
CA GLY A 235 -21.35 -18.17 -8.65
C GLY A 235 -22.15 -18.87 -9.76
N LEU A 236 -23.33 -18.37 -10.12
CA LEU A 236 -24.17 -18.90 -11.20
C LEU A 236 -23.67 -18.48 -12.59
N PHE A 237 -23.41 -17.19 -12.78
CA PHE A 237 -23.16 -16.55 -14.07
C PHE A 237 -21.68 -16.45 -14.44
N TYR A 238 -20.79 -16.28 -13.47
CA TYR A 238 -19.34 -16.17 -13.70
C TYR A 238 -18.55 -17.36 -13.12
N GLY A 239 -19.20 -18.25 -12.37
CA GLY A 239 -18.54 -19.43 -11.77
C GLY A 239 -17.49 -19.11 -10.70
N ARG A 240 -17.44 -17.87 -10.18
CA ARG A 240 -16.39 -17.40 -9.26
C ARG A 240 -16.92 -16.58 -8.08
N THR A 241 -16.21 -16.62 -6.96
CA THR A 241 -16.43 -15.80 -5.75
C THR A 241 -15.36 -14.72 -5.56
N ILE A 242 -14.31 -14.75 -6.36
CA ILE A 242 -13.27 -13.72 -6.36
C ILE A 242 -13.82 -12.45 -6.97
N ASP A 243 -13.29 -11.32 -6.53
CA ASP A 243 -13.56 -10.03 -7.13
C ASP A 243 -12.44 -9.65 -8.09
N ILE A 244 -12.79 -9.00 -9.19
CA ILE A 244 -11.80 -8.56 -10.16
C ILE A 244 -12.17 -7.14 -10.54
N GLU A 245 -11.18 -6.26 -10.49
CA GLU A 245 -11.32 -4.87 -10.92
C GLU A 245 -10.30 -4.54 -12.00
N SER A 246 -10.73 -3.74 -12.98
CA SER A 246 -9.91 -3.46 -14.15
C SER A 246 -9.87 -1.96 -14.46
N PHE A 247 -8.69 -1.48 -14.84
CA PHE A 247 -8.47 -0.11 -15.30
C PHE A 247 -7.43 -0.12 -16.43
N PHE A 248 -7.20 1.04 -17.05
CA PHE A 248 -6.19 1.16 -18.09
C PHE A 248 -5.10 2.16 -17.72
N ILE A 249 -3.89 1.85 -18.16
CA ILE A 249 -2.76 2.79 -18.20
C ILE A 249 -2.60 3.24 -19.64
N GLN A 250 -2.63 4.54 -19.85
CA GLN A 250 -2.32 5.17 -21.13
C GLN A 250 -0.85 5.56 -21.16
N CYS A 251 -0.18 5.16 -22.23
CA CYS A 251 1.24 5.35 -22.45
C CYS A 251 1.43 6.20 -23.71
N LYS A 252 2.31 7.21 -23.61
CA LYS A 252 2.80 7.96 -24.77
C LYS A 252 4.23 7.56 -25.09
N ASP A 253 5.12 7.82 -24.14
CA ASP A 253 6.50 7.32 -24.10
C ASP A 253 6.77 6.64 -22.75
N GLU A 254 6.21 7.21 -21.68
CA GLU A 254 6.07 6.65 -20.34
C GLU A 254 4.57 6.48 -20.01
N PRO A 255 4.21 5.68 -18.99
CA PRO A 255 2.85 5.72 -18.43
C PRO A 255 2.54 7.15 -17.96
N GLU A 256 1.39 7.69 -18.35
CA GLU A 256 1.03 9.09 -18.09
C GLU A 256 -0.36 9.26 -17.44
N LEU A 257 -1.34 8.49 -17.90
CA LEU A 257 -2.74 8.62 -17.45
C LEU A 257 -3.31 7.25 -17.03
N PHE A 258 -4.25 7.30 -16.09
CA PHE A 258 -5.17 6.22 -15.79
C PHE A 258 -6.54 6.50 -16.41
N ASP A 259 -7.18 5.43 -16.87
CA ASP A 259 -8.60 5.39 -17.17
C ASP A 259 -9.27 4.36 -16.27
N PHE A 260 -10.27 4.80 -15.52
CA PHE A 260 -11.10 3.99 -14.64
C PHE A 260 -12.50 3.91 -15.24
N PRO A 261 -12.85 2.84 -15.96
CA PRO A 261 -14.15 2.76 -16.64
C PRO A 261 -15.34 2.76 -15.68
N ASP A 262 -15.17 2.23 -14.47
CA ASP A 262 -16.25 2.14 -13.49
C ASP A 262 -15.79 2.18 -12.02
N ILE A 263 -14.50 2.37 -11.76
CA ILE A 263 -13.92 2.14 -10.41
C ILE A 263 -13.17 3.34 -9.86
N TYR A 264 -13.51 4.56 -10.27
CA TYR A 264 -12.83 5.74 -9.75
C TYR A 264 -13.33 6.10 -8.34
N SER A 265 -12.43 6.19 -7.36
CA SER A 265 -12.82 6.54 -5.98
C SER A 265 -13.03 8.03 -5.76
N GLY A 266 -12.42 8.92 -6.55
CA GLY A 266 -12.34 10.34 -6.19
C GLY A 266 -11.88 10.52 -4.73
N ASP A 267 -12.60 11.35 -3.98
CA ASP A 267 -12.31 11.64 -2.56
C ASP A 267 -12.93 10.63 -1.57
N TYR A 268 -13.59 9.57 -2.06
CA TYR A 268 -14.20 8.55 -1.21
C TYR A 268 -13.12 7.67 -0.56
N GLY A 269 -13.23 7.47 0.76
CA GLY A 269 -12.33 6.61 1.54
C GLY A 269 -12.95 5.27 1.93
N ILE A 270 -12.28 4.59 2.86
CA ILE A 270 -12.55 3.20 3.22
C ILE A 270 -13.95 2.95 3.81
N GLN A 271 -14.66 4.01 4.20
CA GLN A 271 -16.04 3.97 4.70
C GLN A 271 -17.08 3.86 3.57
N SER A 272 -16.67 4.04 2.32
CA SER A 272 -17.55 3.98 1.15
C SER A 272 -17.61 2.56 0.59
N ASP A 273 -18.80 2.12 0.21
CA ASP A 273 -19.09 0.70 -0.04
C ASP A 273 -19.73 0.40 -1.42
N THR A 274 -20.05 1.42 -2.23
CA THR A 274 -20.74 1.27 -3.52
C THR A 274 -20.31 2.37 -4.50
N ILE A 275 -18.99 2.50 -4.70
CA ILE A 275 -18.46 3.49 -5.63
C ILE A 275 -18.30 2.84 -7.00
N HIS A 276 -19.10 3.31 -7.97
CA HIS A 276 -19.06 2.96 -9.38
C HIS A 276 -19.03 4.23 -10.22
N ILE A 277 -17.84 4.81 -10.42
CA ILE A 277 -17.68 6.12 -11.06
C ILE A 277 -16.72 5.97 -12.25
N PRO A 278 -17.14 6.30 -13.48
CA PRO A 278 -16.25 6.38 -14.63
C PRO A 278 -15.39 7.64 -14.56
N ARG A 279 -14.08 7.52 -14.80
CA ARG A 279 -13.17 8.65 -14.97
C ARG A 279 -12.04 8.28 -15.92
N TYR A 280 -11.87 9.07 -16.97
CA TYR A 280 -10.84 8.88 -17.99
C TYR A 280 -9.84 10.03 -17.97
N GLY A 281 -8.62 9.79 -18.41
CA GLY A 281 -7.56 10.79 -18.51
C GLY A 281 -7.08 11.32 -17.15
N VAL A 282 -7.09 10.49 -16.11
CA VAL A 282 -6.60 10.87 -14.78
C VAL A 282 -5.08 10.87 -14.80
N ARG A 283 -4.44 12.01 -14.54
CA ARG A 283 -2.98 12.10 -14.54
C ARG A 283 -2.37 11.28 -13.41
N ILE A 284 -1.42 10.40 -13.75
CA ILE A 284 -0.69 9.61 -12.77
C ILE A 284 0.21 10.55 -11.97
N LYS A 285 0.07 10.52 -10.64
CA LYS A 285 0.80 11.40 -9.71
C LYS A 285 2.15 10.84 -9.26
N TYR A 286 2.24 9.51 -9.12
CA TYR A 286 3.35 8.87 -8.44
C TYR A 286 3.86 7.65 -9.19
N TYR A 287 5.17 7.41 -9.08
CA TYR A 287 5.86 6.32 -9.78
C TYR A 287 6.93 5.69 -8.90
N VAL A 288 7.32 4.47 -9.27
CA VAL A 288 8.49 3.74 -8.81
C VAL A 288 9.35 3.35 -10.02
N GLY A 289 10.66 3.11 -9.81
CA GLY A 289 11.56 2.62 -10.87
C GLY A 289 11.76 3.67 -11.95
N ASN A 290 12.07 4.91 -11.52
CA ASN A 290 12.34 6.05 -12.39
C ASN A 290 11.22 6.38 -13.40
N GLY A 291 9.96 6.31 -12.96
CA GLY A 291 8.81 6.65 -13.82
C GLY A 291 8.21 5.48 -14.59
N ARG A 292 8.78 4.27 -14.51
CA ARG A 292 8.26 3.09 -15.23
C ARG A 292 7.00 2.51 -14.61
N HIS A 293 6.94 2.45 -13.28
CA HIS A 293 5.88 1.75 -12.56
C HIS A 293 4.93 2.75 -11.91
N PRO A 294 3.72 2.95 -12.44
CA PRO A 294 2.80 3.91 -11.85
C PRO A 294 2.23 3.37 -10.54
N ILE A 295 1.94 4.26 -9.59
CA ILE A 295 1.31 3.90 -8.33
C ILE A 295 -0.19 4.14 -8.41
N ILE A 296 -0.96 3.18 -7.89
CA ILE A 296 -2.41 3.26 -7.73
C ILE A 296 -2.83 2.99 -6.29
N PHE A 297 -3.81 3.74 -5.79
CA PHE A 297 -4.36 3.55 -4.45
C PHE A 297 -5.76 2.96 -4.54
N ILE A 298 -5.96 1.82 -3.88
CA ILE A 298 -7.29 1.28 -3.58
C ILE A 298 -7.79 2.03 -2.35
N ASN A 299 -8.91 2.74 -2.48
CA ASN A 299 -9.34 3.67 -1.44
C ASN A 299 -10.58 3.20 -0.67
N THR A 300 -11.39 2.33 -1.26
CA THR A 300 -12.72 1.97 -0.72
C THR A 300 -12.80 0.49 -0.36
N SER A 301 -13.88 0.11 0.33
CA SER A 301 -14.08 -1.28 0.76
C SER A 301 -14.48 -2.22 -0.39
N ASN A 302 -15.01 -1.64 -1.48
CA ASN A 302 -15.38 -2.27 -2.75
C ASN A 302 -14.34 -2.01 -3.86
N HIS A 303 -13.08 -1.79 -3.49
CA HIS A 303 -11.94 -1.69 -4.41
C HIS A 303 -11.90 -0.53 -5.42
N ALA A 304 -12.76 0.48 -5.32
CA ALA A 304 -12.60 1.69 -6.11
C ALA A 304 -11.25 2.37 -5.81
N MET A 305 -10.63 2.89 -6.87
CA MET A 305 -9.23 3.30 -6.92
C MET A 305 -9.08 4.75 -7.38
N ALA A 306 -7.98 5.39 -7.00
CA ALA A 306 -7.59 6.69 -7.54
C ALA A 306 -6.07 6.85 -7.59
N GLU A 307 -5.64 7.92 -8.26
CA GLU A 307 -4.24 8.31 -8.37
C GLU A 307 -3.67 8.92 -7.08
N HIS A 308 -4.49 9.05 -6.03
CA HIS A 308 -4.12 9.58 -4.73
C HIS A 308 -4.74 8.75 -3.59
N ASP A 309 -4.08 8.75 -2.44
CA ASP A 309 -4.54 8.11 -1.22
C ASP A 309 -5.63 8.98 -0.57
N THR A 310 -6.78 8.40 -0.20
CA THR A 310 -7.81 9.09 0.62
C THR A 310 -7.83 8.60 2.07
N ASN A 311 -6.93 7.66 2.42
CA ASN A 311 -6.86 7.00 3.72
C ASN A 311 -5.51 7.24 4.40
N HIS A 312 -5.02 8.48 4.38
CA HIS A 312 -3.67 8.88 4.85
C HIS A 312 -3.27 8.34 6.22
N ARG A 313 -4.24 8.21 7.12
CA ARG A 313 -4.10 7.76 8.52
C ARG A 313 -3.84 6.26 8.69
N LEU A 314 -4.10 5.46 7.66
CA LEU A 314 -3.98 4.00 7.73
C LEU A 314 -2.66 3.52 7.15
N TRP A 315 -2.12 2.42 7.66
CA TRP A 315 -1.07 1.69 6.94
C TRP A 315 -1.62 1.10 5.66
N LYS A 316 -0.76 0.96 4.65
CA LYS A 316 -1.10 0.38 3.35
C LYS A 316 -0.30 -0.89 3.14
N TRP A 317 -0.94 -1.97 2.68
CA TRP A 317 -0.21 -3.04 2.02
C TRP A 317 0.37 -2.48 0.72
N GLU A 318 1.65 -2.74 0.49
CA GLU A 318 2.39 -2.37 -0.71
C GLU A 318 2.58 -3.62 -1.59
N TYR A 319 1.84 -3.70 -2.69
CA TYR A 319 1.90 -4.82 -3.62
C TYR A 319 2.77 -4.48 -4.82
N ILE A 320 3.88 -5.22 -4.96
CA ILE A 320 4.84 -5.07 -6.05
C ILE A 320 4.94 -6.41 -6.78
N ALA A 321 4.27 -6.52 -7.93
CA ALA A 321 4.05 -7.80 -8.59
C ALA A 321 5.30 -8.44 -9.21
N TRP A 322 6.37 -7.68 -9.43
CA TRP A 322 7.65 -8.20 -9.89
C TRP A 322 8.58 -8.65 -8.76
N GLN A 323 8.17 -8.59 -7.50
CA GLN A 323 8.94 -9.15 -6.39
C GLN A 323 8.70 -10.65 -6.25
N GLN A 324 9.78 -11.44 -6.34
CA GLN A 324 9.71 -12.90 -6.31
C GLN A 324 9.16 -13.46 -4.99
N ASP A 325 9.50 -12.81 -3.88
CA ASP A 325 9.06 -13.09 -2.52
C ASP A 325 7.80 -12.31 -2.13
N GLY A 326 7.20 -11.56 -3.06
CA GLY A 326 5.98 -10.81 -2.84
C GLY A 326 4.74 -11.70 -2.62
N PRO A 327 3.67 -11.14 -2.02
CA PRO A 327 2.46 -11.88 -1.67
C PRO A 327 1.49 -12.07 -2.84
N VAL A 328 1.74 -11.39 -3.97
CA VAL A 328 0.91 -11.39 -5.18
C VAL A 328 1.59 -12.17 -6.30
N ASP A 329 0.77 -12.67 -7.21
CA ASP A 329 1.19 -13.25 -8.48
C ASP A 329 1.06 -12.23 -9.61
N PHE A 330 1.91 -12.37 -10.62
CA PHE A 330 1.85 -11.58 -11.85
C PHE A 330 1.33 -12.44 -13.00
N GLY A 331 0.47 -11.86 -13.84
CA GLY A 331 0.00 -12.49 -15.07
C GLY A 331 -0.14 -11.49 -16.23
N GLU A 332 -0.52 -12.00 -17.40
CA GLU A 332 -0.59 -11.21 -18.65
C GLU A 332 -1.90 -11.44 -19.40
N GLU A 333 -2.96 -11.69 -18.65
CA GLU A 333 -4.29 -11.92 -19.21
C GLU A 333 -5.13 -10.65 -19.17
N SER A 334 -5.97 -10.47 -20.18
CA SER A 334 -7.06 -9.50 -20.15
C SER A 334 -8.13 -9.92 -19.14
N ARG A 335 -9.01 -8.99 -18.77
CA ARG A 335 -10.19 -9.31 -17.95
C ARG A 335 -11.00 -10.45 -18.55
N SER A 336 -11.23 -10.43 -19.86
CA SER A 336 -12.00 -11.46 -20.56
C SER A 336 -11.33 -12.83 -20.49
N GLU A 337 -10.00 -12.90 -20.65
CA GLU A 337 -9.23 -14.14 -20.51
C GLU A 337 -9.32 -14.68 -19.07
N ILE A 338 -9.22 -13.81 -18.06
CA ILE A 338 -9.36 -14.20 -16.65
C ILE A 338 -10.78 -14.71 -16.37
N ASP A 339 -11.81 -14.00 -16.80
CA ASP A 339 -13.20 -14.43 -16.60
C ASP A 339 -13.47 -15.79 -17.25
N ASN A 340 -12.88 -16.07 -18.42
CA ASN A 340 -12.99 -17.36 -19.10
C ASN A 340 -12.32 -18.54 -18.36
N ARG A 341 -11.41 -18.28 -17.40
CA ARG A 341 -10.86 -19.33 -16.53
C ARG A 341 -11.96 -19.97 -15.67
N PHE A 342 -13.01 -19.21 -15.36
CA PHE A 342 -14.09 -19.64 -14.50
C PHE A 342 -15.23 -20.16 -15.36
N ARG A 343 -15.60 -21.43 -15.17
CA ARG A 343 -16.71 -22.04 -15.90
C ARG A 343 -18.03 -21.63 -15.24
N PRO A 344 -18.93 -20.88 -15.93
CA PRO A 344 -20.27 -20.62 -15.42
C PRO A 344 -21.02 -21.93 -15.20
N LYS A 345 -21.86 -22.01 -14.15
CA LYS A 345 -22.74 -23.16 -13.94
C LYS A 345 -23.97 -23.14 -14.86
N LEU A 346 -24.31 -21.99 -15.44
CA LEU A 346 -25.35 -21.84 -16.46
C LEU A 346 -24.75 -21.29 -17.76
N ARG A 347 -24.82 -22.06 -18.83
CA ARG A 347 -24.62 -21.59 -20.21
C ARG A 347 -25.98 -21.27 -20.79
N PHE A 348 -26.29 -20.00 -21.01
CA PHE A 348 -27.38 -19.63 -21.92
C PHE A 348 -26.81 -19.65 -23.34
N TRP A 349 -27.37 -20.52 -24.17
CA TRP A 349 -27.10 -20.61 -25.61
C TRP A 349 -27.83 -19.50 -26.35
#